data_AF-A0A750KJM4-F1
#
_entry.id   AF-A0A750KJM4-F1
#
_cell.length_a   1.000
_cell.length_b   1.000
_cell.length_c   1.000
_cell.angle_alpha   90.00
_cell.angle_beta   90.00
_cell.angle_gamma   90.00
#
_symmetry.space_group_name_H-M   'P 1'
#
loop_
_entity.id
_entity.type
_entity.pdbx_description
1 polymer ?
#
loop_
_entity_poly.entity_id
_entity_poly.type
_entity_poly.pdbx_seq_one_letter_code
_entity_poly.pdbx_strand_id
1 'polypeptide(L)'
;MLPRTHRQLVSVEVMWPAQTLPLPLQQVVEALNQGETPDQIIIRMNQQGLLAWREDASAQDTHDIFQVRLDNQHEARFLCRYVMLPLH
;
A
#
# COMPACT_ATOMS: atom_id res chain seq x y z
N MET A 1 -20.94 12.04 20.86
CA MET A 1 -19.71 11.24 20.69
C MET A 1 -19.81 10.59 19.32
N LEU A 2 -18.96 10.97 18.35
CA LEU A 2 -18.94 10.22 17.09
C LEU A 2 -18.40 8.82 17.38
N PRO A 3 -19.03 7.75 16.84
CA PRO A 3 -18.46 6.42 16.93
C PRO A 3 -17.05 6.48 16.32
N ARG A 4 -16.04 6.10 17.08
CA ARG A 4 -14.68 5.99 16.53
C ARG A 4 -14.75 4.88 15.48
N THR A 5 -14.36 5.17 14.25
CA THR A 5 -14.24 4.14 13.20
C THR A 5 -12.77 3.94 12.89
N HIS A 6 -12.30 2.69 12.82
CA HIS A 6 -10.94 2.36 12.38
C HIS A 6 -10.97 1.83 10.94
N ARG A 7 -9.99 2.25 10.13
CA ARG A 7 -9.80 1.74 8.77
C ARG A 7 -9.03 0.43 8.83
N GLN A 8 -9.68 -0.68 8.52
CA GLN A 8 -9.03 -1.99 8.45
C GLN A 8 -8.75 -2.34 6.99
N LEU A 9 -7.50 -2.73 6.69
CA LEU A 9 -7.12 -3.25 5.39
C LEU A 9 -7.82 -4.60 5.18
N VAL A 10 -8.51 -4.75 4.05
CA VAL A 10 -9.24 -5.99 3.70
C VAL A 10 -8.66 -6.68 2.49
N SER A 11 -7.99 -5.94 1.62
CA SER A 11 -7.43 -6.49 0.40
C SER A 11 -6.30 -5.60 -0.13
N VAL A 12 -5.28 -6.25 -0.67
CA VAL A 12 -4.19 -5.62 -1.41
C VAL A 12 -4.15 -6.24 -2.79
N GLU A 13 -4.34 -5.43 -3.82
CA GLU A 13 -4.10 -5.84 -5.20
C GLU A 13 -2.76 -5.26 -5.66
N VAL A 14 -1.93 -6.10 -6.29
CA VAL A 14 -0.62 -5.71 -6.79
C VAL A 14 -0.59 -5.91 -8.29
N MET A 15 -0.41 -4.82 -9.03
CA MET A 15 -0.15 -4.87 -10.46
C MET A 15 1.36 -4.84 -10.66
N TRP A 16 1.89 -5.95 -11.17
CA TRP A 16 3.30 -6.14 -11.44
C TRP A 16 3.47 -6.78 -12.82
N PRO A 17 4.36 -6.26 -13.69
CA PRO A 17 4.47 -6.72 -15.07
C PRO A 17 5.15 -8.09 -15.22
N ALA A 18 5.88 -8.57 -14.21
CA ALA A 18 6.57 -9.87 -14.29
C ALA A 18 5.78 -10.99 -13.59
N GLN A 19 6.13 -12.23 -13.92
CA GLN A 19 5.42 -13.41 -13.44
C GLN A 19 5.63 -13.70 -11.94
N THR A 20 6.73 -13.21 -11.37
CA THR A 20 7.07 -13.38 -9.95
C THR A 20 7.29 -12.02 -9.30
N LEU A 21 6.66 -11.83 -8.15
CA LEU A 21 6.84 -10.63 -7.35
C LEU A 21 8.22 -10.70 -6.66
N PRO A 22 9.12 -9.74 -6.86
CA PRO A 22 10.43 -9.73 -6.20
C PRO A 22 10.32 -9.50 -4.69
N LEU A 23 11.34 -9.93 -3.94
CA LEU A 23 11.33 -9.95 -2.48
C LEU A 23 10.95 -8.61 -1.82
N PRO A 24 11.47 -7.43 -2.26
CA PRO A 24 11.08 -6.16 -1.63
C PRO A 24 9.58 -5.89 -1.74
N LEU A 25 8.95 -6.27 -2.85
CA LEU A 25 7.51 -6.09 -3.06
C LEU A 25 6.68 -7.14 -2.31
N GLN A 26 7.19 -8.36 -2.13
CA GLN A 26 6.56 -9.35 -1.24
C GLN A 26 6.54 -8.85 0.21
N GLN A 27 7.65 -8.26 0.69
CA GLN A 27 7.73 -7.66 2.03
C GLN A 27 6.78 -6.48 2.21
N VAL A 28 6.48 -5.74 1.13
CA VAL A 28 5.44 -4.71 1.15
C VAL A 28 4.06 -5.31 1.38
N VAL A 29 3.69 -6.37 0.65
CA VAL A 29 2.40 -7.05 0.83
C VAL A 29 2.27 -7.62 2.24
N GLU A 30 3.33 -8.25 2.77
CA GLU A 30 3.32 -8.79 4.12
C GLU A 30 3.16 -7.69 5.18
N ALA A 31 3.92 -6.60 5.06
CA ALA A 31 3.83 -5.45 5.95
C ALA A 31 2.43 -4.81 5.96
N LEU A 32 1.81 -4.64 4.79
CA LEU A 32 0.43 -4.17 4.69
C LEU A 32 -0.54 -5.09 5.45
N ASN A 33 -0.39 -6.42 5.29
CA ASN A 33 -1.20 -7.39 6.04
C ASN A 33 -0.94 -7.38 7.55
N GLN A 34 0.25 -6.96 7.98
CA GLN A 34 0.58 -6.75 9.41
C GLN A 34 0.03 -5.42 9.96
N GLY A 35 -0.56 -4.57 9.12
CA GLY A 35 -1.15 -3.30 9.51
C GLY A 35 -0.28 -2.08 9.26
N GLU A 36 0.87 -2.21 8.57
CA GLU A 36 1.59 -1.02 8.08
C GLU A 36 0.72 -0.27 7.07
N THR A 37 0.73 1.06 7.18
CA THR A 37 0.00 1.93 6.25
C THR A 37 0.84 2.18 4.98
N PRO A 38 0.22 2.51 3.84
CA PRO A 38 0.91 2.92 2.62
C PRO A 38 1.97 4.00 2.85
N ASP A 39 1.72 5.01 3.70
CA ASP A 39 2.72 6.02 4.04
C ASP A 39 3.99 5.44 4.68
N GLN A 40 3.82 4.53 5.64
CA GLN A 40 4.94 3.85 6.31
C GLN A 40 5.76 3.03 5.31
N ILE A 41 5.07 2.30 4.42
CA ILE A 41 5.70 1.57 3.33
C ILE A 41 6.49 2.52 2.42
N ILE A 42 5.88 3.61 1.96
CA ILE A 42 6.52 4.59 1.06
C ILE A 42 7.78 5.15 1.72
N ILE A 43 7.69 5.59 2.98
CA ILE A 43 8.84 6.12 3.73
C ILE A 43 9.94 5.07 3.82
N ARG A 44 9.60 3.84 4.20
CA ARG A 44 10.55 2.72 4.34
C ARG A 44 11.26 2.40 3.01
N MET A 45 10.51 2.28 1.92
CA MET A 45 11.07 1.97 0.59
C MET A 45 12.04 3.07 0.13
N ASN A 46 11.66 4.35 0.29
CA ASN A 46 12.54 5.47 -0.04
C ASN A 46 13.82 5.48 0.81
N GLN A 47 13.74 5.15 2.10
CA GLN A 47 14.92 5.02 2.96
C GLN A 47 15.85 3.87 2.54
N GLN A 48 15.31 2.82 1.92
CA GLN A 48 16.08 1.70 1.36
C GLN A 48 16.64 1.99 -0.04
N GLY A 49 16.42 3.20 -0.58
CA GLY A 49 16.92 3.62 -1.89
C GLY A 49 16.01 3.24 -3.06
N LEU A 50 14.80 2.74 -2.79
CA LEU A 50 13.78 2.47 -3.80
C LEU A 50 12.87 3.68 -3.98
N LEU A 51 12.47 4.00 -5.20
CA LEU A 51 11.58 5.12 -5.45
C LEU A 51 10.14 4.68 -5.17
N ALA A 52 9.51 5.22 -4.12
CA ALA A 52 8.12 4.95 -3.80
C ALA A 52 7.32 6.24 -3.62
N TRP A 53 6.10 6.30 -4.14
CA TRP A 53 5.24 7.47 -4.03
C TRP A 53 3.78 7.07 -3.99
N ARG A 54 2.96 7.92 -3.36
CA ARG A 54 1.50 7.78 -3.41
C ARG A 54 1.01 8.29 -4.76
N GLU A 55 0.06 7.57 -5.35
CA GLU A 55 -0.68 8.09 -6.48
C GLU A 55 -1.76 9.04 -5.95
N ASP A 56 -1.95 10.21 -6.56
CA ASP A 56 -3.05 11.13 -6.25
C ASP A 56 -4.39 10.48 -6.61
N ALA A 57 -4.82 9.53 -5.78
CA ALA A 57 -6.13 8.93 -5.84
C ALA A 57 -7.11 9.91 -5.17
N SER A 58 -8.00 10.46 -5.99
CA SER A 58 -9.10 11.35 -5.61
C SER A 58 -9.87 10.85 -4.39
N ALA A 59 -9.58 11.41 -3.21
CA ALA A 59 -10.46 11.69 -2.07
C ALA A 59 -11.53 10.64 -1.69
N GLN A 60 -11.32 9.35 -1.97
CA GLN A 60 -12.21 8.28 -1.52
C GLN A 60 -11.49 7.50 -0.42
N ASP A 61 -11.91 7.71 0.83
CA ASP A 61 -11.45 7.03 2.05
C ASP A 61 -11.53 5.49 2.04
N THR A 62 -11.96 4.89 0.91
CA THR A 62 -12.17 3.46 0.73
C THR A 62 -10.93 2.74 0.21
N HIS A 63 -10.01 3.45 -0.45
CA HIS A 63 -8.79 2.84 -0.96
C HIS A 63 -7.64 3.83 -1.05
N ASP A 64 -6.43 3.30 -0.87
CA ASP A 64 -5.18 4.01 -1.11
C ASP A 64 -4.44 3.35 -2.27
N ILE A 65 -3.81 4.16 -3.11
CA ILE A 65 -2.98 3.68 -4.20
C ILE A 65 -1.59 4.24 -4.04
N PHE A 66 -0.58 3.38 -4.12
CA PHE A 66 0.80 3.80 -4.15
C PHE A 66 1.61 2.94 -5.11
N GLN A 67 2.76 3.47 -5.49
CA GLN A 67 3.64 2.87 -6.48
C GLN A 67 5.03 2.72 -5.90
N VAL A 68 5.70 1.61 -6.26
CA VAL A 68 7.08 1.32 -5.91
C VAL A 68 7.81 0.95 -7.19
N ARG A 69 8.83 1.73 -7.53
CA ARG A 69 9.72 1.47 -8.65
C ARG A 69 10.99 0.81 -8.15
N LEU A 70 11.25 -0.39 -8.65
CA LEU A 70 12.46 -1.15 -8.31
C LEU A 70 13.64 -0.77 -9.20
N ASP A 71 13.36 -0.49 -10.47
CA ASP A 71 14.35 -0.02 -11.44
C ASP A 71 13.66 0.79 -12.55
N ASN A 72 14.42 1.22 -13.56
CA ASN A 72 13.89 2.06 -14.64
C ASN A 72 12.80 1.40 -15.51
N GLN A 73 12.63 0.07 -15.44
CA GLN A 73 11.65 -0.66 -16.24
C GLN A 73 10.58 -1.37 -15.41
N HIS A 74 10.84 -1.59 -14.12
CA HIS A 74 9.94 -2.34 -13.27
C HIS A 74 9.32 -1.47 -12.17
N GLU A 75 8.02 -1.27 -12.31
CA GLU A 75 7.17 -0.52 -11.41
C GLU A 75 6.01 -1.40 -10.95
N ALA A 76 5.76 -1.39 -9.64
CA ALA A 76 4.65 -2.07 -9.02
C ALA A 76 3.64 -1.05 -8.53
N ARG A 77 2.36 -1.30 -8.82
CA ARG A 77 1.26 -0.49 -8.31
C ARG A 77 0.45 -1.31 -7.31
N PHE A 78 0.27 -0.76 -6.12
CA PHE A 78 -0.44 -1.36 -5.01
C PHE A 78 -1.75 -0.62 -4.79
N LEU A 79 -2.85 -1.37 -4.82
CA LEU A 79 -4.19 -0.89 -4.47
C LEU A 79 -4.58 -1.51 -3.14
N CYS A 80 -4.64 -0.69 -2.09
CA CYS A 80 -5.04 -1.09 -0.75
C CYS A 80 -6.50 -0.72 -0.54
N ARG A 81 -7.37 -1.71 -0.33
CA ARG A 81 -8.79 -1.47 0.00
C ARG A 81 -9.02 -1.57 1.50
N TYR A 82 -9.80 -0.62 2.02
CA TYR A 82 -10.13 -0.53 3.43
C TYR A 82 -11.64 -0.61 3.63
N VAL A 83 -12.03 -1.13 4.79
CA VAL A 83 -13.38 -0.99 5.31
C VAL A 83 -13.34 -0.19 6.61
N MET A 84 -14.38 0.61 6.83
CA MET A 84 -14.58 1.34 8.08
C MET A 84 -15.29 0.42 9.07
N LEU A 85 -14.60 0.03 10.14
CA LEU A 85 -15.20 -0.76 11.21
C LEU A 85 -15.54 0.15 12.40
N PRO A 86 -16.74 0.04 12.99
CA PRO A 86 -17.06 0.75 14.22
C PRO A 86 -16.22 0.19 15.38
N LEU A 87 -15.55 1.06 16.13
CA LEU A 87 -14.99 0.75 17.44
C LEU A 87 -16.15 0.80 18.44
N HIS A 88 -16.45 -0.35 19.03
CA HIS A 88 -17.41 -0.50 20.13
C HIS A 88 -16.79 -0.10 21.47
#